data_AF-A0ABD5SA78-F1
#
_entry.id   AF-A0ABD5SA78-F1
#
_cell.length_a   1.000
_cell.length_b   1.000
_cell.length_c   1.000
_cell.angle_alpha   90.00
_cell.angle_beta   90.00
_cell.angle_gamma   90.00
#
_symmetry.space_group_name_H-M   'P 1'
#
loop_
_entity.id
_entity.type
_entity.pdbx_description
1 polymer ?
#
loop_
_entity_poly.entity_id
_entity_poly.type
_entity_poly.pdbx_seq_one_letter_code
_entity_poly.pdbx_strand_id
1 'polypeptide(L)'
;MDNDKIGLSRRKMLVGLGAVGVASAGAGLGTTAFFSDEESFQDNTITAGQFELMVSQTTHMVDQDGIGPDEQTFDDMVDDSDRDFAEGFLDITDAKPGDSYKYCWDPCVKYNPGYIQITLSSEETAGNDNGVNHVDADGLLGDFMLAVVTLEDQNGDTEVVFQGTLGQLVDEFAAGGLVHAVGGEDPEYCHQPCELMEGADGEPADAVELCVYLYLPSRADVGETVTVGSVEFGPLEASDSPGNAVQGAIFEGDVHFEAEQCRHNETPFQNDIEVVDGSPE
;
A
#
# COMPACT_ATOMS: atom_id res chain seq x y z
N MET A 1 -2.00 -32.54 -86.64
CA MET A 1 -2.94 -32.02 -85.64
C MET A 1 -2.12 -31.26 -84.63
N ASP A 2 -2.33 -29.96 -84.66
CA ASP A 2 -1.75 -28.93 -83.81
C ASP A 2 -1.84 -29.26 -82.32
N ASN A 3 -0.79 -28.92 -81.58
CA ASN A 3 -0.87 -27.74 -80.72
C ASN A 3 0.55 -27.31 -80.35
N ASP A 4 1.06 -26.34 -81.12
CA ASP A 4 2.01 -25.37 -80.59
C ASP A 4 1.42 -24.78 -79.31
N LYS A 5 2.20 -24.71 -78.22
CA LYS A 5 2.46 -23.44 -77.56
C LYS A 5 3.35 -23.54 -76.33
N ILE A 6 4.39 -22.71 -76.42
CA ILE A 6 5.19 -22.09 -75.38
C ILE A 6 6.28 -22.97 -74.76
N GLY A 7 7.37 -23.08 -75.53
CA GLY A 7 8.69 -23.21 -74.94
C GLY A 7 8.99 -22.00 -74.04
N LEU A 8 9.13 -22.25 -72.75
CA LEU A 8 9.73 -21.30 -71.82
C LEU A 8 11.17 -21.74 -71.59
N SER A 9 12.07 -21.05 -72.28
CA SER A 9 13.52 -21.08 -72.10
C SER A 9 13.87 -20.99 -70.61
N ARG A 10 14.89 -21.75 -70.18
CA ARG A 10 15.46 -21.73 -68.81
C ARG A 10 15.81 -20.33 -68.31
N ARG A 11 15.92 -19.34 -69.22
CA ARG A 11 16.12 -17.91 -68.89
C ARG A 11 14.88 -17.19 -68.32
N LYS A 12 13.65 -17.70 -68.52
CA LYS A 12 12.43 -17.18 -67.86
C LYS A 12 12.15 -17.80 -66.49
N MET A 13 12.79 -18.92 -66.16
CA MET A 13 12.66 -19.55 -64.83
C MET A 13 13.60 -18.92 -63.79
N LEU A 14 14.76 -18.38 -64.22
CA LEU A 14 15.74 -17.75 -63.31
C LEU A 14 15.40 -16.30 -62.91
N VAL A 15 14.53 -15.60 -63.66
CA VAL A 15 14.01 -14.29 -63.23
C VAL A 15 12.92 -14.45 -62.16
N GLY A 16 12.17 -15.56 -62.18
CA GLY A 16 11.10 -15.85 -61.21
C GLY A 16 11.58 -16.27 -59.82
N LEU A 17 12.84 -16.66 -59.65
CA LEU A 17 13.43 -16.98 -58.34
C LEU A 17 14.14 -15.78 -57.69
N GLY A 18 14.44 -14.72 -58.44
CA GLY A 18 15.05 -13.48 -57.90
C GLY A 18 14.04 -12.46 -57.38
N ALA A 19 12.75 -12.59 -57.73
CA ALA A 19 11.71 -11.61 -57.40
C ALA A 19 10.86 -11.97 -56.16
N VAL A 20 11.05 -13.16 -55.57
CA VAL A 20 10.33 -13.58 -54.34
C VAL A 20 11.12 -13.23 -53.07
N GLY A 21 12.35 -12.73 -53.20
CA GLY A 21 13.22 -12.41 -52.05
C GLY A 21 13.07 -11.03 -51.41
N VAL A 22 12.07 -10.21 -51.80
CA VAL A 22 11.98 -8.79 -51.34
C VAL A 22 10.60 -8.42 -50.76
N ALA A 23 9.67 -9.37 -50.59
CA ALA A 23 8.29 -9.06 -50.18
C ALA A 23 7.75 -9.85 -48.97
N SER A 24 8.59 -10.17 -47.98
CA SER A 24 8.13 -10.72 -46.70
C SER A 24 8.79 -10.02 -45.51
N ALA A 25 8.67 -8.68 -45.50
CA ALA A 25 8.96 -7.82 -44.34
C ALA A 25 7.66 -7.31 -43.67
N GLY A 26 6.54 -8.01 -43.85
CA GLY A 26 5.27 -7.66 -43.22
C GLY A 26 4.40 -8.89 -43.03
N ALA A 27 3.92 -9.09 -41.80
CA ALA A 27 2.98 -10.11 -41.35
C ALA A 27 3.52 -11.56 -41.32
N GLY A 28 4.27 -11.84 -40.26
CA GLY A 28 4.52 -13.18 -39.71
C GLY A 28 4.42 -13.12 -38.18
N LEU A 29 3.27 -12.66 -37.68
CA LEU A 29 2.90 -12.74 -36.26
C LEU A 29 2.69 -14.21 -35.90
N GLY A 30 3.43 -14.71 -34.91
CA GLY A 30 3.30 -16.07 -34.40
C GLY A 30 4.59 -16.61 -33.79
N THR A 31 4.92 -16.12 -32.59
CA THR A 31 5.72 -16.80 -31.56
C THR A 31 7.00 -17.55 -31.98
N THR A 32 8.09 -16.78 -32.17
CA THR A 32 9.43 -17.25 -31.77
C THR A 32 10.16 -16.08 -31.10
N ALA A 33 10.08 -15.99 -29.77
CA ALA A 33 10.99 -15.14 -29.00
C ALA A 33 12.40 -15.72 -29.17
N PHE A 34 13.17 -15.06 -30.05
CA PHE A 34 14.55 -15.31 -30.32
C PHE A 34 15.35 -14.60 -29.22
N PHE A 35 15.73 -15.33 -28.17
CA PHE A 35 16.70 -14.84 -27.19
C PHE A 35 18.08 -14.82 -27.85
N SER A 36 18.41 -13.70 -28.50
CA SER A 36 19.76 -13.40 -28.99
C SER A 36 20.10 -11.91 -28.80
N ASP A 37 19.71 -11.34 -27.67
CA ASP A 37 20.47 -10.20 -27.18
C ASP A 37 21.80 -10.72 -26.64
N GLU A 38 22.78 -10.76 -27.55
CA GLU A 38 24.19 -10.71 -27.20
C GLU A 38 24.55 -9.22 -27.13
N GLU A 39 24.03 -8.54 -26.10
CA GLU A 39 24.50 -7.21 -25.73
C GLU A 39 25.91 -7.35 -25.15
N SER A 40 26.90 -6.85 -25.89
CA SER A 40 28.24 -6.70 -25.34
C SER A 40 28.23 -5.50 -24.39
N PHE A 41 27.96 -5.75 -23.11
CA PHE A 41 28.19 -4.74 -22.09
C PHE A 41 29.68 -4.74 -21.74
N GLN A 42 30.48 -4.02 -22.51
CA GLN A 42 31.82 -3.65 -22.04
C GLN A 42 31.61 -2.66 -20.89
N ASP A 43 31.96 -3.09 -19.69
CA ASP A 43 31.84 -2.39 -18.40
C ASP A 43 30.48 -2.44 -17.66
N ASN A 44 29.60 -3.42 -17.89
CA ASN A 44 28.56 -3.72 -16.87
C ASN A 44 29.09 -4.72 -15.85
N THR A 45 29.36 -4.22 -14.64
CA THR A 45 29.34 -5.06 -13.44
C THR A 45 27.88 -5.45 -13.20
N ILE A 46 27.50 -6.69 -13.53
CA ILE A 46 26.28 -7.30 -12.97
C ILE A 46 26.59 -7.57 -11.50
N THR A 47 26.48 -6.55 -10.65
CA THR A 47 26.35 -6.77 -9.21
C THR A 47 24.91 -7.18 -8.99
N ALA A 48 24.67 -8.46 -8.71
CA ALA A 48 23.41 -8.85 -8.09
C ALA A 48 23.27 -8.04 -6.79
N GLY A 49 22.28 -7.15 -6.73
CA GLY A 49 21.97 -6.38 -5.53
C GLY A 49 21.04 -7.17 -4.61
N GLN A 50 21.24 -7.05 -3.30
CA GLN A 50 20.26 -7.50 -2.31
C GLN A 50 19.13 -6.45 -2.22
N PHE A 51 17.89 -6.87 -2.02
CA PHE A 51 16.76 -5.98 -1.76
C PHE A 51 15.89 -6.65 -0.71
N GLU A 52 15.55 -5.90 0.34
CA GLU A 52 14.86 -6.42 1.52
C GLU A 52 14.00 -5.31 2.13
N LEU A 53 12.88 -5.69 2.75
CA LEU A 53 11.98 -4.81 3.48
C LEU A 53 12.03 -5.19 4.97
N MET A 54 12.13 -4.19 5.83
CA MET A 54 12.04 -4.30 7.28
C MET A 54 10.94 -3.36 7.76
N VAL A 55 10.17 -3.76 8.77
CA VAL A 55 9.10 -2.94 9.35
C VAL A 55 9.16 -3.07 10.88
N SER A 56 9.35 -1.96 11.57
CA SER A 56 9.08 -1.85 13.00
C SER A 56 7.65 -1.37 13.22
N GLN A 57 7.04 -1.80 14.32
CA GLN A 57 5.72 -1.33 14.74
C GLN A 57 5.78 -0.81 16.17
N THR A 58 5.15 0.34 16.38
CA THR A 58 4.92 0.95 17.69
C THR A 58 3.41 1.18 17.90
N THR A 59 2.89 0.94 19.10
CA THR A 59 1.46 1.10 19.40
C THR A 59 1.25 1.86 20.71
N HIS A 60 0.34 2.82 20.70
CA HIS A 60 -0.03 3.66 21.83
C HIS A 60 -1.55 3.63 22.02
N MET A 61 -2.02 3.46 23.25
CA MET A 61 -3.46 3.36 23.57
C MET A 61 -3.78 4.20 24.80
N VAL A 62 -4.70 5.15 24.72
CA VAL A 62 -5.14 5.99 25.85
C VAL A 62 -6.58 5.62 26.25
N ASP A 63 -6.74 5.06 27.46
CA ASP A 63 -8.04 4.77 28.10
C ASP A 63 -8.38 5.87 29.12
N GLN A 64 -9.58 6.45 29.02
CA GLN A 64 -10.01 7.56 29.88
C GLN A 64 -10.84 7.18 31.12
N ASP A 65 -11.06 5.89 31.42
CA ASP A 65 -11.95 5.49 32.51
C ASP A 65 -11.32 5.43 33.92
N GLY A 66 -10.00 5.57 34.02
CA GLY A 66 -9.31 5.88 35.28
C GLY A 66 -9.48 4.85 36.40
N ILE A 67 -9.65 3.56 36.10
CA ILE A 67 -9.47 2.48 37.10
C ILE A 67 -8.16 1.73 36.84
N GLY A 68 -7.04 2.47 36.85
CA GLY A 68 -5.68 1.94 36.74
C GLY A 68 -4.61 3.01 37.03
N PRO A 69 -3.35 2.64 37.33
CA PRO A 69 -2.26 3.57 37.66
C PRO A 69 -1.68 4.36 36.46
N ASP A 70 -2.43 4.51 35.38
CA ASP A 70 -1.98 4.82 34.01
C ASP A 70 -2.71 6.02 33.36
N GLU A 71 -3.34 6.90 34.15
CA GLU A 71 -3.77 8.24 33.71
C GLU A 71 -2.54 9.02 33.18
N GLN A 72 -2.28 8.97 31.87
CA GLN A 72 -1.09 9.55 31.25
C GLN A 72 -1.48 10.36 30.01
N THR A 73 -0.85 11.52 29.85
CA THR A 73 -0.98 12.39 28.67
C THR A 73 -0.32 11.74 27.45
N PHE A 74 -0.86 11.99 26.25
CA PHE A 74 -0.38 11.45 24.96
C PHE A 74 1.15 11.51 24.74
N ASP A 75 1.82 12.51 25.34
CA ASP A 75 3.28 12.72 25.28
C ASP A 75 4.08 11.72 26.16
N ASP A 76 3.44 11.13 27.18
CA ASP A 76 4.07 10.23 28.16
C ASP A 76 3.90 8.72 27.81
N MET A 77 3.27 8.41 26.67
CA MET A 77 2.76 7.08 26.33
C MET A 77 3.48 6.37 25.19
N VAL A 78 4.74 6.73 24.93
CA VAL A 78 5.60 5.95 24.04
C VAL A 78 5.93 4.59 24.70
N ASP A 79 5.01 3.62 24.63
CA ASP A 79 5.34 2.22 24.82
C ASP A 79 5.95 1.72 23.51
N ASP A 80 7.27 1.83 23.47
CA ASP A 80 8.13 1.29 22.42
C ASP A 80 8.18 -0.24 22.57
N SER A 81 7.06 -0.91 22.26
CA SER A 81 7.06 -2.35 22.06
C SER A 81 7.62 -2.64 20.67
N ASP A 82 8.86 -2.22 20.42
CA ASP A 82 9.65 -2.49 19.23
C ASP A 82 9.57 -3.99 18.91
N ARG A 83 8.75 -4.34 17.93
CA ARG A 83 8.64 -5.70 17.41
C ARG A 83 8.88 -5.67 15.91
N ASP A 84 9.90 -6.43 15.51
CA ASP A 84 10.31 -6.61 14.12
C ASP A 84 9.36 -7.64 13.49
N PHE A 85 8.40 -7.18 12.70
CA PHE A 85 7.46 -8.04 11.98
C PHE A 85 7.49 -7.72 10.48
N ALA A 86 7.21 -8.71 9.64
CA ALA A 86 6.92 -8.45 8.23
C ALA A 86 5.48 -7.94 7.99
N GLU A 87 4.62 -8.00 9.02
CA GLU A 87 3.19 -7.71 8.97
C GLU A 87 2.80 -6.92 10.23
N GLY A 88 2.03 -5.85 10.06
CA GLY A 88 1.49 -5.04 11.15
C GLY A 88 0.08 -5.48 11.53
N PHE A 89 -0.33 -5.19 12.76
CA PHE A 89 -1.71 -5.42 13.21
C PHE A 89 -2.35 -4.14 13.75
N LEU A 90 -3.66 -4.00 13.57
CA LEU A 90 -4.49 -2.92 14.08
C LEU A 90 -5.71 -3.58 14.73
N ASP A 91 -5.55 -3.97 15.99
CA ASP A 91 -6.58 -4.69 16.74
C ASP A 91 -7.16 -3.82 17.85
N ILE A 92 -8.47 -3.72 17.89
CA ILE A 92 -9.19 -2.92 18.90
C ILE A 92 -10.23 -3.82 19.54
N THR A 93 -10.09 -4.00 20.85
CA THR A 93 -11.02 -4.79 21.67
C THR A 93 -11.51 -3.94 22.83
N ASP A 94 -12.81 -4.02 23.13
CA ASP A 94 -13.44 -3.33 24.27
C ASP A 94 -13.24 -1.79 24.28
N ALA A 95 -13.23 -1.17 23.10
CA ALA A 95 -13.17 0.28 22.97
C ALA A 95 -14.40 0.94 23.60
N LYS A 96 -14.15 1.98 24.39
CA LYS A 96 -15.16 2.78 25.07
C LYS A 96 -15.21 4.17 24.46
N PRO A 97 -16.41 4.80 24.39
CA PRO A 97 -16.49 6.18 23.96
C PRO A 97 -15.59 7.09 24.82
N GLY A 98 -14.66 7.78 24.18
CA GLY A 98 -13.60 8.58 24.81
C GLY A 98 -12.19 8.03 24.59
N ASP A 99 -12.05 6.75 24.21
CA ASP A 99 -10.74 6.12 24.00
C ASP A 99 -10.06 6.62 22.73
N SER A 100 -8.72 6.69 22.77
CA SER A 100 -7.90 6.99 21.60
C SER A 100 -6.76 5.99 21.43
N TYR A 101 -6.36 5.78 20.18
CA TYR A 101 -5.31 4.85 19.81
C TYR A 101 -4.38 5.51 18.79
N LYS A 102 -3.09 5.19 18.81
CA LYS A 102 -2.12 5.56 17.79
C LYS A 102 -1.27 4.32 17.45
N TYR A 103 -1.33 3.88 16.21
CA TYR A 103 -0.47 2.81 15.68
C TYR A 103 0.52 3.43 14.72
N CYS A 104 1.81 3.12 14.85
CA CYS A 104 2.83 3.58 13.91
C CYS A 104 3.64 2.41 13.39
N TRP A 105 4.09 2.54 12.14
CA TRP A 105 4.99 1.61 11.49
C TRP A 105 6.11 2.36 10.80
N ASP A 106 7.33 1.84 10.89
CA ASP A 106 8.49 2.40 10.21
C ASP A 106 9.01 1.45 9.13
N PRO A 107 8.36 1.40 7.95
CA PRO A 107 8.83 0.56 6.87
C PRO A 107 10.13 1.11 6.28
N CYS A 108 11.10 0.23 6.08
CA CYS A 108 12.40 0.52 5.52
C CYS A 108 12.78 -0.49 4.42
N VAL A 109 13.14 0.01 3.25
CA VAL A 109 13.85 -0.77 2.23
C VAL A 109 15.34 -0.80 2.53
N LYS A 110 16.00 -1.94 2.34
CA LYS A 110 17.43 -2.12 2.55
C LYS A 110 18.17 -2.29 1.25
N TYR A 111 19.43 -1.87 1.27
CA TYR A 111 20.49 -2.07 0.27
C TYR A 111 20.28 -1.37 -1.07
N ASN A 112 19.05 -1.28 -1.57
CA ASN A 112 18.70 -0.61 -2.80
C ASN A 112 17.42 0.21 -2.63
N PRO A 113 17.28 1.32 -3.37
CA PRO A 113 16.06 2.09 -3.35
C PRO A 113 14.83 1.30 -3.81
N GLY A 114 13.69 1.50 -3.15
CA GLY A 114 12.44 0.78 -3.42
C GLY A 114 11.18 1.63 -3.22
N TYR A 115 10.10 1.19 -3.86
CA TYR A 115 8.73 1.64 -3.60
C TYR A 115 8.14 0.81 -2.46
N ILE A 116 7.22 1.41 -1.69
CA ILE A 116 6.51 0.72 -0.61
C ILE A 116 5.01 0.91 -0.82
N GLN A 117 4.25 -0.18 -0.76
CA GLN A 117 2.79 -0.19 -0.77
C GLN A 117 2.29 -0.72 0.57
N ILE A 118 1.27 -0.06 1.10
CA ILE A 118 0.65 -0.40 2.37
C ILE A 118 -0.81 -0.69 2.11
N THR A 119 -1.28 -1.86 2.52
CA THR A 119 -2.68 -2.26 2.41
C THR A 119 -3.21 -2.67 3.78
N LEU A 120 -4.52 -2.56 3.96
CA LEU A 120 -5.22 -2.95 5.18
C LEU A 120 -6.37 -3.87 4.81
N SER A 121 -6.40 -5.05 5.41
CA SER A 121 -7.57 -5.92 5.43
C SER A 121 -8.08 -6.01 6.86
N SER A 122 -9.41 -6.05 7.04
CA SER A 122 -9.98 -6.13 8.37
C SER A 122 -11.22 -7.00 8.44
N GLU A 123 -11.51 -7.45 9.65
CA GLU A 123 -12.76 -8.07 10.04
C GLU A 123 -13.32 -7.33 11.26
N GLU A 124 -14.62 -7.09 11.27
CA GLU A 124 -15.30 -6.49 12.42
C GLU A 124 -16.43 -7.36 12.93
N THR A 125 -16.56 -7.39 14.25
CA THR A 125 -17.69 -8.02 14.93
C THR A 125 -18.34 -7.02 15.86
N ALA A 126 -19.63 -6.75 15.66
CA ALA A 126 -20.42 -5.96 16.59
C ALA A 126 -20.42 -6.62 17.98
N GLY A 127 -20.61 -5.79 19.00
CA GLY A 127 -20.80 -6.26 20.36
C GLY A 127 -21.97 -7.22 20.50
N ASN A 128 -22.14 -7.75 21.71
CA ASN A 128 -23.38 -8.43 22.04
C ASN A 128 -23.89 -7.94 23.39
N ASP A 129 -25.21 -7.85 23.48
CA ASP A 129 -25.90 -7.33 24.65
C ASP A 129 -25.77 -8.23 25.90
N ASN A 130 -25.08 -9.37 25.78
CA ASN A 130 -25.00 -10.42 26.80
C ASN A 130 -26.37 -10.82 27.39
N GLY A 131 -27.45 -10.65 26.61
CA GLY A 131 -28.83 -10.92 27.02
C GLY A 131 -29.52 -9.82 27.84
N VAL A 132 -29.00 -8.59 27.82
CA VAL A 132 -29.55 -7.42 28.52
C VAL A 132 -30.39 -6.57 27.55
N ASN A 133 -31.71 -6.48 27.77
CA ASN A 133 -32.66 -5.80 26.86
C ASN A 133 -32.60 -4.25 26.83
N HIS A 134 -31.54 -3.63 27.34
CA HIS A 134 -31.41 -2.16 27.48
C HIS A 134 -30.08 -1.61 26.96
N VAL A 135 -29.29 -2.46 26.31
CA VAL A 135 -28.14 -2.09 25.51
C VAL A 135 -28.47 -2.60 24.11
N ASP A 136 -28.40 -1.72 23.12
CA ASP A 136 -28.33 -2.14 21.72
C ASP A 136 -26.83 -2.06 21.42
N ALA A 137 -26.13 -3.19 21.32
CA ALA A 137 -24.70 -3.28 21.03
C ALA A 137 -24.46 -3.86 19.62
N ASP A 138 -25.20 -3.36 18.63
CA ASP A 138 -25.19 -3.83 17.24
C ASP A 138 -24.35 -2.96 16.29
N GLY A 139 -23.73 -1.89 16.79
CA GLY A 139 -22.86 -1.00 16.03
C GLY A 139 -21.47 -1.58 15.80
N LEU A 140 -20.86 -1.23 14.67
CA LEU A 140 -19.47 -1.54 14.33
C LEU A 140 -18.54 -0.38 14.74
N LEU A 141 -17.28 -0.67 15.08
CA LEU A 141 -16.34 0.39 15.44
C LEU A 141 -16.02 1.28 14.23
N GLY A 142 -15.93 0.68 13.04
CA GLY A 142 -15.67 1.34 11.76
C GLY A 142 -16.63 2.49 11.43
N ASP A 143 -17.87 2.40 11.91
CA ASP A 143 -18.90 3.41 11.64
C ASP A 143 -18.70 4.70 12.47
N PHE A 144 -18.08 4.61 13.64
CA PHE A 144 -18.03 5.71 14.61
C PHE A 144 -16.61 6.17 14.95
N MET A 145 -15.63 5.28 14.87
CA MET A 145 -14.26 5.61 15.22
C MET A 145 -13.67 6.53 14.15
N LEU A 146 -13.28 7.73 14.56
CA LEU A 146 -12.60 8.69 13.70
C LEU A 146 -11.17 8.22 13.46
N ALA A 147 -10.71 8.35 12.22
CA ALA A 147 -9.41 7.89 11.79
C ALA A 147 -8.66 8.98 11.01
N VAL A 148 -7.39 9.16 11.33
CA VAL A 148 -6.46 10.04 10.64
C VAL A 148 -5.18 9.27 10.40
N VAL A 149 -4.69 9.28 9.15
CA VAL A 149 -3.41 8.66 8.83
C VAL A 149 -2.43 9.76 8.43
N THR A 150 -1.28 9.75 9.08
CA THR A 150 -0.15 10.61 8.75
C THR A 150 1.01 9.79 8.26
N LEU A 151 1.88 10.48 7.54
CA LEU A 151 3.01 9.91 6.86
C LEU A 151 4.16 10.90 6.97
N GLU A 152 5.27 10.47 7.56
CA GLU A 152 6.51 11.24 7.64
C GLU A 152 7.52 10.67 6.65
N ASP A 153 8.01 11.52 5.75
CA ASP A 153 9.00 11.13 4.75
C ASP A 153 10.43 11.02 5.34
N GLN A 154 11.38 10.58 4.52
CA GLN A 154 12.78 10.43 4.93
C GLN A 154 13.51 11.76 5.21
N ASN A 155 12.85 12.91 5.04
CA ASN A 155 13.34 14.24 5.40
C ASN A 155 12.74 14.76 6.72
N GLY A 156 11.79 14.03 7.32
CA GLY A 156 11.04 14.43 8.50
C GLY A 156 9.86 15.36 8.19
N ASP A 157 9.40 15.42 6.94
CA ASP A 157 8.21 16.18 6.56
C ASP A 157 6.96 15.30 6.73
N THR A 158 6.09 15.66 7.68
CA THR A 158 4.83 14.94 7.95
C THR A 158 3.66 15.50 7.15
N GLU A 159 2.88 14.63 6.51
CA GLU A 159 1.61 14.96 5.84
C GLU A 159 0.43 14.08 6.30
N VAL A 160 -0.79 14.59 6.13
CA VAL A 160 -2.03 13.81 6.35
C VAL A 160 -2.43 13.18 5.04
N VAL A 161 -2.42 11.85 4.97
CA VAL A 161 -2.79 11.07 3.78
C VAL A 161 -4.22 10.56 3.82
N PHE A 162 -4.83 10.50 4.99
CA PHE A 162 -6.22 10.09 5.15
C PHE A 162 -6.89 10.80 6.32
N GLN A 163 -8.18 11.12 6.16
CA GLN A 163 -9.06 11.55 7.24
C GLN A 163 -10.48 11.01 6.99
N GLY A 164 -11.11 10.47 8.02
CA GLY A 164 -12.46 9.90 7.89
C GLY A 164 -12.85 9.06 9.10
N THR A 165 -13.67 8.04 8.88
CA THR A 165 -13.91 6.99 9.86
C THR A 165 -13.00 5.79 9.62
N LEU A 166 -12.86 4.92 10.61
CA LEU A 166 -12.09 3.67 10.49
C LEU A 166 -12.65 2.77 9.38
N GLY A 167 -13.96 2.71 9.19
CA GLY A 167 -14.57 1.98 8.08
C GLY A 167 -14.21 2.55 6.71
N GLN A 168 -14.15 3.88 6.59
CA GLN A 168 -13.69 4.55 5.37
C GLN A 168 -12.20 4.30 5.11
N LEU A 169 -11.38 4.24 6.16
CA LEU A 169 -9.96 3.90 6.05
C LEU A 169 -9.77 2.51 5.46
N VAL A 170 -10.52 1.53 5.98
CA VAL A 170 -10.52 0.15 5.48
C VAL A 170 -10.91 0.12 4.00
N ASP A 171 -12.01 0.78 3.63
CA ASP A 171 -12.46 0.82 2.24
C ASP A 171 -11.42 1.43 1.30
N GLU A 172 -10.76 2.52 1.74
CA GLU A 172 -9.73 3.20 0.94
C GLU A 172 -8.47 2.34 0.77
N PHE A 173 -7.99 1.72 1.84
CA PHE A 173 -6.77 0.92 1.81
C PHE A 173 -7.00 -0.46 1.16
N ALA A 174 -8.23 -0.97 1.14
CA ALA A 174 -8.59 -2.17 0.40
C ALA A 174 -8.68 -1.93 -1.13
N ALA A 175 -8.94 -0.68 -1.56
CA ALA A 175 -9.16 -0.32 -2.97
C ALA A 175 -7.88 -0.11 -3.79
N GLY A 176 -6.72 -0.56 -3.31
CA GLY A 176 -5.42 -0.41 -3.98
C GLY A 176 -4.27 -0.02 -3.05
N GLY A 177 -4.53 0.11 -1.74
CA GLY A 177 -3.55 0.50 -0.76
C GLY A 177 -3.10 1.96 -0.87
N LEU A 178 -2.41 2.42 0.15
CA LEU A 178 -1.61 3.62 0.07
C LEU A 178 -0.28 3.26 -0.58
N VAL A 179 -0.08 3.63 -1.84
CA VAL A 179 1.23 3.57 -2.47
C VAL A 179 2.02 4.79 -2.01
N HIS A 180 2.97 4.59 -1.11
CA HIS A 180 3.80 5.67 -0.61
C HIS A 180 5.03 5.86 -1.49
N ALA A 181 4.90 6.79 -2.42
CA ALA A 181 5.99 7.33 -3.24
C ALA A 181 5.79 8.84 -3.31
N VAL A 182 5.87 9.57 -2.19
CA VAL A 182 5.48 10.97 -2.20
C VAL A 182 6.63 11.86 -2.67
N GLY A 183 6.49 12.24 -3.93
CA GLY A 183 7.17 13.36 -4.57
C GLY A 183 6.28 13.99 -5.65
N GLY A 184 5.01 14.30 -5.34
CA GLY A 184 4.10 15.02 -6.25
C GLY A 184 3.36 14.17 -7.28
N GLU A 185 2.85 14.80 -8.35
CA GLU A 185 2.11 14.15 -9.47
C GLU A 185 2.98 13.21 -10.33
N ASP A 186 4.26 13.04 -9.98
CA ASP A 186 5.20 12.16 -10.66
C ASP A 186 5.51 10.93 -9.79
N PRO A 187 5.48 9.70 -10.32
CA PRO A 187 5.83 8.44 -9.62
C PRO A 187 7.34 8.32 -9.29
N GLU A 188 8.02 9.45 -9.12
CA GLU A 188 9.48 9.58 -9.15
C GLU A 188 10.12 9.57 -7.75
N TYR A 189 9.36 9.34 -6.67
CA TYR A 189 9.96 9.19 -5.34
C TYR A 189 10.17 7.73 -4.96
N CYS A 190 11.45 7.37 -4.86
CA CYS A 190 11.91 6.06 -4.47
C CYS A 190 12.64 6.16 -3.12
N HIS A 191 12.19 5.38 -2.13
CA HIS A 191 12.77 5.39 -0.79
C HIS A 191 14.23 4.99 -0.86
N GLN A 192 15.09 5.82 -0.30
CA GLN A 192 16.49 5.48 -0.13
C GLN A 192 16.63 4.40 0.95
N PRO A 193 17.63 3.52 0.84
CA PRO A 193 17.74 2.42 1.78
C PRO A 193 18.16 2.89 3.18
N CYS A 194 17.50 2.37 4.23
CA CYS A 194 17.90 2.64 5.62
C CYS A 194 19.05 1.74 6.12
N GLU A 195 19.47 0.79 5.29
CA GLU A 195 20.67 -0.01 5.52
C GLU A 195 21.44 -0.15 4.20
N LEU A 196 22.73 0.17 4.19
CA LEU A 196 23.57 0.05 3.01
C LEU A 196 24.34 -1.28 3.01
N MET A 197 24.69 -1.77 1.81
CA MET A 197 25.56 -2.95 1.67
C MET A 197 26.93 -2.66 2.31
N GLU A 198 27.57 -3.69 2.86
CA GLU A 198 28.92 -3.54 3.43
C GLU A 198 29.90 -3.03 2.36
N GLY A 199 30.51 -1.87 2.62
CA GLY A 199 31.45 -1.22 1.71
C GLY A 199 30.81 -0.33 0.64
N ALA A 200 29.50 -0.09 0.69
CA ALA A 200 28.85 0.97 -0.09
C ALA A 200 29.19 2.36 0.47
N ASP A 201 29.35 3.33 -0.42
CA ASP A 201 29.53 4.73 -0.06
C ASP A 201 28.17 5.38 0.22
N GLY A 202 28.06 6.20 1.26
CA GLY A 202 26.84 6.93 1.62
C GLY A 202 26.47 6.78 3.09
N GLU A 203 25.45 7.52 3.52
CA GLU A 203 24.78 7.32 4.80
C GLU A 203 23.41 6.68 4.53
N PRO A 204 22.95 5.75 5.39
CA PRO A 204 21.59 5.24 5.30
C PRO A 204 20.59 6.39 5.48
N ALA A 205 19.45 6.28 4.79
CA ALA A 205 18.34 7.19 5.01
C ALA A 205 17.55 6.79 6.26
N ASP A 206 16.80 7.73 6.83
CA ASP A 206 15.82 7.42 7.85
C ASP A 206 14.68 6.58 7.26
N ALA A 207 14.03 5.77 8.10
CA ALA A 207 12.80 5.09 7.71
C ALA A 207 11.67 6.11 7.55
N VAL A 208 10.68 5.76 6.73
CA VAL A 208 9.40 6.49 6.69
C VAL A 208 8.60 6.09 7.92
N GLU A 209 7.81 7.01 8.51
CA GLU A 209 6.87 6.68 9.59
C GLU A 209 5.43 6.82 9.08
N LEU A 210 4.62 5.76 9.18
CA LEU A 210 3.18 5.81 8.96
C LEU A 210 2.47 5.70 10.30
N CYS A 211 1.66 6.70 10.67
CA CYS A 211 0.89 6.65 11.91
C CYS A 211 -0.62 6.75 11.65
N VAL A 212 -1.39 5.87 12.27
CA VAL A 212 -2.85 5.85 12.29
C VAL A 212 -3.31 6.30 13.67
N TYR A 213 -4.01 7.43 13.73
CA TYR A 213 -4.64 7.99 14.91
C TYR A 213 -6.12 7.66 14.89
N LEU A 214 -6.62 7.08 15.97
CA LEU A 214 -8.00 6.68 16.13
C LEU A 214 -8.60 7.31 17.38
N TYR A 215 -9.86 7.68 17.29
CA TYR A 215 -10.61 8.23 18.41
C TYR A 215 -12.07 7.82 18.34
N LEU A 216 -12.61 7.34 19.46
CA LEU A 216 -14.03 6.97 19.56
C LEU A 216 -14.82 8.10 20.23
N PRO A 217 -15.69 8.83 19.52
CA PRO A 217 -16.35 10.00 20.11
C PRO A 217 -17.28 9.67 21.28
N SER A 218 -17.17 10.43 22.36
CA SER A 218 -18.03 10.31 23.53
C SER A 218 -19.24 11.23 23.45
N ARG A 219 -20.20 11.02 24.36
CA ARG A 219 -21.37 11.90 24.46
C ARG A 219 -21.00 13.33 24.88
N ALA A 220 -19.85 13.51 25.53
CA ALA A 220 -19.37 14.83 25.92
C ALA A 220 -18.93 15.68 24.72
N ASP A 221 -18.60 15.04 23.60
CA ASP A 221 -18.09 15.69 22.40
C ASP A 221 -19.21 16.18 21.45
N VAL A 222 -20.46 15.82 21.74
CA VAL A 222 -21.62 16.24 20.92
C VAL A 222 -21.79 17.76 20.98
N GLY A 223 -21.69 18.40 19.82
CA GLY A 223 -21.71 19.84 19.63
C GLY A 223 -20.33 20.51 19.71
N GLU A 224 -19.28 19.75 20.00
CA GLU A 224 -17.90 20.22 20.10
C GLU A 224 -17.08 19.78 18.88
N THR A 225 -15.93 20.44 18.69
CA THR A 225 -14.89 20.01 17.74
C THR A 225 -13.82 19.25 18.51
N VAL A 226 -13.48 18.04 18.05
CA VAL A 226 -12.41 17.22 18.61
C VAL A 226 -11.22 17.21 17.67
N THR A 227 -10.01 17.06 18.22
CA THR A 227 -8.79 16.95 17.42
C THR A 227 -8.26 15.52 17.49
N VAL A 228 -8.04 14.91 16.33
CA VAL A 228 -7.47 13.57 16.18
C VAL A 228 -6.19 13.70 15.36
N GLY A 229 -5.05 13.33 15.93
CA GLY A 229 -3.75 13.69 15.35
C GLY A 229 -3.62 15.20 15.19
N SER A 230 -3.49 15.68 13.96
CA SER A 230 -3.44 17.10 13.59
C SER A 230 -4.72 17.63 12.94
N VAL A 231 -5.78 16.81 12.87
CA VAL A 231 -7.02 17.10 12.14
C VAL A 231 -8.16 17.39 13.11
N GLU A 232 -8.97 18.41 12.81
CA GLU A 232 -10.17 18.76 13.58
C GLU A 232 -11.42 18.12 12.97
N PHE A 233 -12.20 17.42 13.79
CA PHE A 233 -13.51 16.87 13.45
C PHE A 233 -14.60 17.63 14.20
N GLY A 234 -15.60 18.10 13.47
CA GLY A 234 -16.83 18.60 14.06
C GLY A 234 -17.37 19.91 13.47
N PRO A 235 -18.38 20.51 14.11
CA PRO A 235 -18.98 20.07 15.37
C PRO A 235 -19.62 18.67 15.24
N LEU A 236 -19.41 17.79 16.23
CA LEU A 236 -19.93 16.44 16.20
C LEU A 236 -21.44 16.42 16.48
N GLU A 237 -22.16 15.59 15.75
CA GLU A 237 -23.59 15.36 15.93
C GLU A 237 -23.83 14.21 16.92
N ALA A 238 -25.05 14.11 17.44
CA ALA A 238 -25.40 13.03 18.38
C ALA A 238 -25.28 11.62 17.76
N SER A 239 -25.31 11.52 16.43
CA SER A 239 -25.08 10.28 15.69
C SER A 239 -23.63 9.82 15.70
N ASP A 240 -22.68 10.72 15.95
CA ASP A 240 -21.26 10.43 15.82
C ASP A 240 -20.71 9.79 17.11
N SER A 241 -21.45 9.90 18.22
CA SER A 241 -21.14 9.18 19.46
C SER A 241 -21.96 7.88 19.56
N PRO A 242 -21.30 6.71 19.57
CA PRO A 242 -22.02 5.43 19.58
C PRO A 242 -22.68 5.11 20.92
N GLY A 243 -22.24 5.72 22.01
CA GLY A 243 -22.67 5.32 23.36
C GLY A 243 -22.42 3.82 23.59
N ASN A 244 -23.48 3.07 23.89
CA ASN A 244 -23.36 1.62 24.11
C ASN A 244 -23.41 0.80 22.81
N ALA A 245 -23.61 1.42 21.64
CA ALA A 245 -23.77 0.73 20.36
C ALA A 245 -22.58 -0.16 20.00
N VAL A 246 -21.38 0.24 20.39
CA VAL A 246 -20.14 -0.48 20.10
C VAL A 246 -19.59 -1.25 21.31
N GLN A 247 -20.40 -1.41 22.38
CA GLN A 247 -19.93 -2.06 23.59
C GLN A 247 -19.57 -3.53 23.33
N GLY A 248 -18.29 -3.88 23.53
CA GLY A 248 -17.78 -5.22 23.25
C GLY A 248 -17.64 -5.53 21.77
N ALA A 249 -17.73 -4.52 20.89
CA ALA A 249 -17.33 -4.64 19.51
C ALA A 249 -15.82 -4.88 19.41
N ILE A 250 -15.44 -5.59 18.36
CA ILE A 250 -14.06 -5.98 18.08
C ILE A 250 -13.77 -5.60 16.62
N PHE A 251 -12.63 -4.94 16.44
CA PHE A 251 -12.02 -4.70 15.14
C PHE A 251 -10.69 -5.46 15.11
N GLU A 252 -10.48 -6.28 14.10
CA GLU A 252 -9.21 -6.97 13.83
C GLU A 252 -8.73 -6.54 12.44
N GLY A 253 -7.49 -6.07 12.35
CA GLY A 253 -6.94 -5.50 11.12
C GLY A 253 -5.53 -5.97 10.87
N ASP A 254 -5.30 -6.51 9.68
CA ASP A 254 -3.97 -6.88 9.19
C ASP A 254 -3.44 -5.80 8.25
N VAL A 255 -2.32 -5.19 8.62
CA VAL A 255 -1.60 -4.20 7.81
C VAL A 255 -0.48 -4.91 7.06
N HIS A 256 -0.58 -4.94 5.74
CA HIS A 256 0.38 -5.60 4.87
C HIS A 256 1.29 -4.59 4.17
N PHE A 257 2.59 -4.86 4.18
CA PHE A 257 3.62 -4.04 3.56
C PHE A 257 4.28 -4.81 2.42
N GLU A 258 4.26 -4.23 1.22
CA GLU A 258 4.96 -4.75 0.05
C GLU A 258 5.99 -3.73 -0.43
N ALA A 259 7.12 -4.20 -0.95
CA ALA A 259 8.12 -3.34 -1.56
C ALA A 259 8.62 -3.89 -2.90
N GLU A 260 8.79 -3.01 -3.87
CA GLU A 260 9.38 -3.33 -5.18
C GLU A 260 10.60 -2.43 -5.43
N GLN A 261 11.67 -3.00 -5.95
CA GLN A 261 12.87 -2.23 -6.29
C GLN A 261 12.56 -1.21 -7.42
N CYS A 262 13.04 0.03 -7.27
CA CYS A 262 12.74 1.09 -8.25
C CYS A 262 13.52 0.96 -9.56
N ARG A 263 14.70 0.34 -9.51
CA ARG A 263 15.56 0.23 -10.67
C ARG A 263 14.87 -0.59 -11.76
N HIS A 264 14.61 0.05 -12.90
CA HIS A 264 13.91 -0.51 -14.06
C HIS A 264 12.44 -0.88 -13.79
N ASN A 265 11.79 -0.21 -12.84
CA ASN A 265 10.38 -0.39 -12.53
C ASN A 265 9.61 0.93 -12.68
N GLU A 266 8.99 1.12 -13.84
CA GLU A 266 8.19 2.34 -14.15
C GLU A 266 6.72 2.19 -13.74
N THR A 267 6.28 0.99 -13.37
CA THR A 267 4.90 0.66 -13.02
C THR A 267 4.87 -0.23 -11.78
N PRO A 268 5.29 0.29 -10.62
CA PRO A 268 5.36 -0.51 -9.40
C PRO A 268 3.99 -1.04 -9.01
N PHE A 269 3.94 -2.29 -8.54
CA PHE A 269 2.74 -3.00 -8.08
C PHE A 269 1.64 -3.17 -9.15
N GLN A 270 1.99 -3.09 -10.45
CA GLN A 270 1.05 -3.24 -11.58
C GLN A 270 1.34 -4.46 -12.47
N ASN A 271 2.22 -5.38 -12.02
CA ASN A 271 2.69 -6.52 -12.83
C ASN A 271 1.59 -7.54 -13.20
N ASP A 272 0.38 -7.44 -12.63
CA ASP A 272 -0.75 -8.35 -12.88
C ASP A 272 -1.79 -7.86 -13.92
N ILE A 273 -1.61 -6.69 -14.55
CA ILE A 273 -2.52 -6.27 -15.64
C ILE A 273 -2.01 -6.80 -16.99
N GLU A 274 -2.19 -8.09 -17.25
CA GLU A 274 -2.28 -8.58 -18.63
C GLU A 274 -3.55 -7.98 -19.25
N VAL A 275 -3.41 -6.88 -19.98
CA VAL A 275 -4.44 -6.40 -20.91
C VAL A 275 -4.58 -7.47 -22.00
N VAL A 276 -5.48 -8.42 -21.78
CA VAL A 276 -6.01 -9.25 -22.86
C VAL A 276 -6.85 -8.33 -23.74
N ASP A 277 -6.22 -7.67 -24.71
CA ASP A 277 -6.89 -6.96 -25.81
C ASP A 277 -7.60 -8.01 -26.68
N GLY A 278 -8.78 -8.42 -26.21
CA GLY A 278 -9.74 -9.21 -26.96
C GLY A 278 -10.50 -8.31 -27.92
N SER A 279 -9.83 -7.82 -28.96
CA SER A 279 -10.49 -7.23 -30.12
C SER A 279 -11.18 -8.34 -30.95
N PRO A 280 -12.52 -8.32 -31.14
CA PRO A 280 -13.18 -9.28 -32.01
C PRO A 280 -13.11 -8.80 -33.47
N GLU A 281 -12.44 -9.57 -34.33
CA GLU A 281 -12.72 -9.61 -35.77
C GLU A 281 -13.92 -10.53 -36.07
#